data_AF-A0A835VBH5-F1
#
_entry.id   AF-A0A835VBH5-F1
#
_cell.length_a   1.000
_cell.length_b   1.000
_cell.length_c   1.000
_cell.angle_alpha   90.00
_cell.angle_beta   90.00
_cell.angle_gamma   90.00
#
_symmetry.space_group_name_H-M   'P 1'
#
loop_
_entity.id
_entity.type
_entity.pdbx_description
1 polymer ?
#
loop_
_entity_poly.entity_id
_entity_poly.type
_entity_poly.pdbx_seq_one_letter_code
_entity_poly.pdbx_strand_id
1 'polypeptide(L)'
;MVAMTRVPWASLECVGDQSEYVNGINSILAGSLPMLGSLLSSTYFQFFIDKLAASLGPRFYLNIFKCKHISETGAQQMLLDTQAVKTILLDIPTLGKQTTVSSGYSKFVIREMSKAEALLKVILSPIDSVANTYRALLPEGTPLEFQRILELKGLRKADQQSILEDFNKNSPGINHPSIAPSVVVPSAPALLNVQQGMLSATTVSAGTAVAGAIASGEDVLTRAAALGRGAATTGFKRFLALTEAAKDRKDGPFRKLFNP
;
A
#
# COMPACT_ATOMS: atom_id res chain seq x y z
N MET A 1 -7.44 -6.43 -16.71
CA MET A 1 -7.72 -5.33 -15.75
C MET A 1 -9.16 -4.81 -15.81
N VAL A 2 -9.81 -4.61 -16.97
CA VAL A 2 -11.24 -4.22 -17.01
C VAL A 2 -12.15 -5.21 -16.26
N ALA A 3 -11.81 -6.50 -16.25
CA ALA A 3 -12.53 -7.51 -15.46
C ALA A 3 -12.58 -7.17 -13.96
N MET A 4 -11.51 -6.60 -13.38
CA MET A 4 -11.47 -6.18 -11.97
C MET A 4 -12.54 -5.15 -11.64
N THR A 5 -12.79 -4.17 -12.54
CA THR A 5 -13.79 -3.12 -12.30
C THR A 5 -15.23 -3.62 -12.48
N ARG A 6 -15.42 -4.86 -12.96
CA ARG A 6 -16.75 -5.49 -13.13
C ARG A 6 -17.11 -6.40 -11.96
N VAL A 7 -16.17 -6.72 -11.08
CA VAL A 7 -16.44 -7.49 -9.87
C VAL A 7 -17.36 -6.65 -8.95
N PRO A 8 -18.43 -7.23 -8.38
CA PRO A 8 -19.40 -6.50 -7.57
C PRO A 8 -18.87 -6.24 -6.14
N TRP A 9 -17.81 -5.44 -6.02
CA TRP A 9 -17.12 -5.15 -4.75
C TRP A 9 -18.00 -4.61 -3.63
N ALA A 10 -19.13 -3.99 -3.95
CA ALA A 10 -20.08 -3.45 -2.99
C ALA A 10 -20.97 -4.50 -2.33
N SER A 11 -21.25 -5.62 -3.01
CA SER A 11 -22.23 -6.62 -2.59
C SER A 11 -21.62 -8.00 -2.37
N LEU A 12 -20.29 -8.09 -2.23
CA LEU A 12 -19.63 -9.33 -1.84
C LEU A 12 -19.96 -9.65 -0.39
N GLU A 13 -20.56 -10.82 -0.16
CA GLU A 13 -21.02 -11.27 1.16
C GLU A 13 -19.91 -11.98 1.95
N CYS A 14 -19.01 -12.69 1.26
CA CYS A 14 -17.90 -13.41 1.88
C CYS A 14 -16.59 -13.21 1.13
N VAL A 15 -15.50 -13.45 1.87
CA VAL A 15 -14.14 -13.56 1.31
C VAL A 15 -13.89 -15.02 0.94
N GLY A 16 -13.38 -15.25 -0.26
CA GLY A 16 -13.05 -16.57 -0.78
C GLY A 16 -11.62 -16.64 -1.29
N ASP A 17 -11.40 -17.52 -2.27
CA ASP A 17 -10.12 -17.63 -2.98
C ASP A 17 -9.88 -16.41 -3.90
N GLN A 18 -8.72 -16.38 -4.55
CA GLN A 18 -8.38 -15.31 -5.49
C GLN A 18 -9.44 -15.16 -6.60
N SER A 19 -9.74 -13.90 -6.96
CA SER A 19 -10.76 -13.61 -7.97
C SER A 19 -10.38 -14.11 -9.36
N GLU A 20 -11.38 -14.39 -10.20
CA GLU A 20 -11.19 -14.89 -11.57
C GLU A 20 -10.32 -14.01 -12.45
N TYR A 21 -10.35 -12.68 -12.27
CA TYR A 21 -9.48 -11.81 -13.05
C TYR A 21 -7.99 -12.00 -12.70
N VAL A 22 -7.68 -12.39 -11.46
CA VAL A 22 -6.31 -12.74 -11.02
C VAL A 22 -5.91 -14.08 -11.61
N ASN A 23 -6.81 -15.08 -11.59
CA ASN A 23 -6.60 -16.36 -12.28
C ASN A 23 -6.26 -16.15 -13.76
N GLY A 24 -7.03 -15.28 -14.45
CA GLY A 24 -6.78 -14.93 -15.84
C GLY A 24 -5.42 -14.28 -16.07
N ILE A 25 -4.99 -13.36 -15.20
CA ILE A 25 -3.64 -12.77 -15.26
C ILE A 25 -2.58 -13.86 -15.14
N ASN A 26 -2.70 -14.72 -14.12
CA ASN A 26 -1.76 -15.81 -13.89
C ASN A 26 -1.69 -16.75 -15.10
N SER A 27 -2.83 -17.15 -15.64
CA SER A 27 -2.91 -18.07 -16.79
C SER A 27 -2.24 -17.50 -18.04
N ILE A 28 -2.47 -16.21 -18.34
CA ILE A 28 -1.86 -15.55 -19.51
C ILE A 28 -0.34 -15.47 -19.34
N LEU A 29 0.12 -15.07 -18.16
CA LEU A 29 1.54 -14.93 -17.88
C LEU A 29 2.25 -16.29 -17.86
N ALA A 30 1.70 -17.29 -17.17
CA ALA A 30 2.23 -18.64 -17.14
C ALA A 30 2.28 -19.31 -18.52
N GLY A 31 1.30 -19.03 -19.40
CA GLY A 31 1.29 -19.54 -20.78
C GLY A 31 2.31 -18.86 -21.71
N SER A 32 2.54 -17.56 -21.53
CA SER A 32 3.33 -16.73 -22.44
C SER A 32 4.81 -16.57 -22.04
N LEU A 33 5.09 -16.45 -20.74
CA LEU A 33 6.43 -16.10 -20.25
C LEU A 33 7.50 -17.17 -20.53
N PRO A 34 7.25 -18.48 -20.43
CA PRO A 34 8.26 -19.48 -20.77
C PRO A 34 8.67 -19.42 -22.25
N MET A 35 7.70 -19.16 -23.14
CA MET A 35 7.97 -18.99 -24.57
C MET A 35 8.81 -17.73 -24.81
N LEU A 36 8.42 -16.59 -24.22
CA LEU A 36 9.17 -15.33 -24.35
C LEU A 36 10.59 -15.46 -23.78
N GLY A 37 10.75 -16.15 -22.65
CA GLY A 37 12.05 -16.43 -22.04
C GLY A 37 12.96 -17.30 -22.92
N SER A 38 12.40 -18.19 -23.76
CA SER A 38 13.18 -18.96 -24.74
C SER A 38 13.50 -18.21 -26.03
N LEU A 39 12.69 -17.23 -26.42
CA LEU A 39 12.83 -16.48 -27.66
C LEU A 39 13.75 -15.26 -27.52
N LEU A 40 13.78 -14.66 -26.33
CA LEU A 40 14.54 -13.44 -26.05
C LEU A 40 15.86 -13.77 -25.35
N SER A 41 16.88 -12.94 -25.59
CA SER A 41 18.08 -12.98 -24.75
C SER A 41 17.74 -12.53 -23.33
N SER A 42 18.54 -12.94 -22.34
CA SER A 42 18.37 -12.57 -20.93
C SER A 42 18.22 -11.05 -20.72
N THR A 43 18.99 -10.23 -21.46
CA THR A 43 18.90 -8.76 -21.39
C THR A 43 17.58 -8.23 -21.95
N TYR A 44 17.13 -8.74 -23.10
CA TYR A 44 15.86 -8.31 -23.70
C TYR A 44 14.66 -8.79 -22.90
N PHE A 45 14.72 -9.99 -22.33
CA PHE A 45 13.69 -10.50 -21.43
C PHE A 45 13.60 -9.66 -20.16
N GLN A 46 14.75 -9.30 -19.55
CA GLN A 46 14.76 -8.38 -18.39
C GLN A 46 14.08 -7.04 -18.72
N PHE A 47 14.45 -6.43 -19.86
CA PHE A 47 13.83 -5.18 -20.30
C PHE A 47 12.32 -5.34 -20.51
N PHE A 48 11.88 -6.45 -21.11
CA PHE A 48 10.47 -6.76 -21.30
C PHE A 48 9.72 -6.86 -19.95
N ILE A 49 10.23 -7.62 -18.98
CA ILE A 49 9.56 -7.78 -17.69
C ILE A 49 9.54 -6.47 -16.88
N ASP A 50 10.57 -5.64 -16.99
CA ASP A 50 10.61 -4.31 -16.38
C ASP A 50 9.48 -3.43 -16.96
N LYS A 51 9.30 -3.43 -18.28
CA LYS A 51 8.20 -2.70 -18.94
C LYS A 51 6.84 -3.29 -18.63
N LEU A 52 6.73 -4.61 -18.51
CA LEU A 52 5.50 -5.29 -18.12
C LEU A 52 5.09 -4.90 -16.70
N ALA A 53 6.00 -4.94 -15.73
CA ALA A 53 5.74 -4.53 -14.35
C ALA A 53 5.41 -3.03 -14.26
N ALA A 54 6.13 -2.18 -14.98
CA ALA A 54 5.87 -0.74 -15.04
C ALA A 54 4.52 -0.40 -15.69
N SER A 55 3.96 -1.29 -16.49
CA SER A 55 2.60 -1.17 -17.02
C SER A 55 1.57 -1.75 -16.05
N LEU A 56 1.76 -2.98 -15.56
CA LEU A 56 0.73 -3.70 -14.81
C LEU A 56 0.52 -3.13 -13.40
N GLY A 57 1.60 -2.87 -12.64
CA GLY A 57 1.52 -2.42 -11.25
C GLY A 57 0.77 -1.08 -11.11
N PRO A 58 1.22 0.00 -11.77
CA PRO A 58 0.52 1.28 -11.74
C PRO A 58 -0.92 1.18 -12.28
N ARG A 59 -1.16 0.39 -13.32
CA ARG A 59 -2.53 0.18 -13.83
C ARG A 59 -3.41 -0.54 -12.82
N PHE A 60 -2.90 -1.49 -12.04
CA PHE A 60 -3.67 -2.16 -10.99
C PHE A 60 -4.17 -1.15 -9.97
N TYR A 61 -3.26 -0.35 -9.41
CA TYR A 61 -3.58 0.74 -8.49
C TYR A 61 -4.66 1.68 -9.05
N LEU A 62 -4.48 2.15 -10.29
CA LEU A 62 -5.45 3.04 -10.94
C LEU A 62 -6.81 2.39 -11.21
N ASN A 63 -6.91 1.06 -11.35
CA ASN A 63 -8.21 0.39 -11.53
C ASN A 63 -8.99 0.29 -10.22
N ILE A 64 -8.34 0.36 -9.05
CA ILE A 64 -9.05 0.43 -7.76
C ILE A 64 -9.91 1.70 -7.72
N PHE A 65 -9.35 2.85 -8.12
CA PHE A 65 -10.09 4.13 -8.24
C PHE A 65 -11.20 4.15 -9.31
N LYS A 66 -11.24 3.15 -10.19
CA LYS A 66 -12.33 2.99 -11.17
C LYS A 66 -13.50 2.17 -10.62
N CYS A 67 -13.32 1.52 -9.48
CA CYS A 67 -14.42 0.89 -8.77
C CYS A 67 -15.35 1.99 -8.23
N LYS A 68 -16.65 1.72 -8.13
CA LYS A 68 -17.63 2.72 -7.66
C LYS A 68 -17.72 2.75 -6.14
N HIS A 69 -17.87 1.58 -5.56
CA HIS A 69 -18.02 1.36 -4.13
C HIS A 69 -17.38 0.01 -3.79
N ILE A 70 -16.62 -0.04 -2.72
CA ILE A 70 -15.92 -1.22 -2.21
C ILE A 70 -16.37 -1.38 -0.76
N SER A 71 -17.13 -2.44 -0.48
CA SER A 71 -17.54 -2.76 0.89
C SER A 71 -16.33 -3.24 1.72
N GLU A 72 -16.51 -3.39 3.02
CA GLU A 72 -15.46 -3.96 3.88
C GLU A 72 -15.02 -5.35 3.40
N THR A 73 -15.98 -6.26 3.18
CA THR A 73 -15.71 -7.60 2.64
C THR A 73 -15.05 -7.53 1.26
N GLY A 74 -15.52 -6.62 0.39
CA GLY A 74 -14.93 -6.42 -0.94
C GLY A 74 -13.48 -5.93 -0.86
N ALA A 75 -13.16 -5.03 0.07
CA ALA A 75 -11.81 -4.55 0.29
C ALA A 75 -10.90 -5.67 0.86
N GLN A 76 -11.41 -6.52 1.75
CA GLN A 76 -10.70 -7.70 2.23
C GLN A 76 -10.35 -8.66 1.08
N GLN A 77 -11.32 -8.98 0.22
CA GLN A 77 -11.08 -9.82 -0.96
C GLN A 77 -10.08 -9.17 -1.93
N MET A 78 -10.22 -7.88 -2.21
CA MET A 78 -9.30 -7.17 -3.11
C MET A 78 -7.87 -7.10 -2.54
N LEU A 79 -7.72 -7.11 -1.21
CA LEU A 79 -6.41 -7.18 -0.57
C LEU A 79 -5.74 -8.54 -0.80
N LEU A 80 -6.49 -9.65 -0.74
CA LEU A 80 -5.99 -10.98 -1.11
C LEU A 80 -5.58 -11.02 -2.59
N ASP A 81 -6.41 -10.48 -3.48
CA ASP A 81 -6.08 -10.39 -4.90
C ASP A 81 -4.82 -9.56 -5.15
N THR A 82 -4.64 -8.46 -4.41
CA THR A 82 -3.44 -7.61 -4.49
C THR A 82 -2.18 -8.39 -4.10
N GLN A 83 -2.26 -9.23 -3.06
CA GLN A 83 -1.15 -10.13 -2.70
C GLN A 83 -0.89 -11.16 -3.79
N ALA A 84 -1.94 -11.77 -4.35
CA ALA A 84 -1.78 -12.75 -5.41
C ALA A 84 -1.12 -12.15 -6.66
N VAL A 85 -1.56 -10.97 -7.11
CA VAL A 85 -0.95 -10.26 -8.24
C VAL A 85 0.51 -9.87 -7.95
N LYS A 86 0.81 -9.43 -6.72
CA LYS A 86 2.19 -9.15 -6.29
C LYS A 86 3.08 -10.37 -6.38
N THR A 87 2.61 -11.53 -5.90
CA THR A 87 3.35 -12.80 -5.99
C THR A 87 3.55 -13.21 -7.45
N ILE A 88 2.50 -13.18 -8.27
CA ILE A 88 2.59 -13.50 -9.71
C ILE A 88 3.66 -12.64 -10.38
N LEU A 89 3.66 -11.32 -10.12
CA LEU A 89 4.66 -10.39 -10.67
C LEU A 89 6.09 -10.72 -10.20
N LEU A 90 6.27 -11.11 -8.93
CA LEU A 90 7.58 -11.48 -8.40
C LEU A 90 8.09 -12.81 -8.97
N ASP A 91 7.20 -13.71 -9.38
CA ASP A 91 7.54 -15.01 -9.96
C ASP A 91 7.85 -14.94 -11.46
N ILE A 92 7.49 -13.85 -12.15
CA ILE A 92 7.71 -13.67 -13.60
C ILE A 92 9.13 -14.03 -14.08
N PRO A 93 10.22 -13.56 -13.42
CA PRO A 93 11.57 -13.91 -13.88
C PRO A 93 11.82 -15.42 -13.86
N THR A 94 11.34 -16.11 -12.81
CA THR A 94 11.43 -17.56 -12.66
C THR A 94 10.65 -18.29 -13.76
N LEU A 95 9.44 -17.81 -14.09
CA LEU A 95 8.63 -18.35 -15.20
C LEU A 95 9.34 -18.24 -16.55
N GLY A 96 10.09 -17.16 -16.77
CA GLY A 96 10.93 -16.94 -17.95
C GLY A 96 12.27 -17.67 -17.93
N LYS A 97 12.56 -18.49 -16.90
CA LYS A 97 13.87 -19.14 -16.67
C LYS A 97 15.04 -18.15 -16.59
N GLN A 98 14.76 -16.92 -16.16
CA GLN A 98 15.78 -15.90 -15.99
C GLN A 98 16.62 -16.22 -14.74
N THR A 99 17.90 -16.50 -14.94
CA THR A 99 18.84 -16.81 -13.85
C THR A 99 19.38 -15.56 -13.16
N THR A 100 19.40 -14.42 -13.87
CA THR A 100 19.90 -13.14 -13.39
C THR A 100 18.81 -12.08 -13.48
N VAL A 101 18.27 -11.67 -12.34
CA VAL A 101 17.24 -10.62 -12.27
C VAL A 101 17.88 -9.34 -11.80
N SER A 102 17.50 -8.21 -12.41
CA SER A 102 17.89 -6.90 -11.92
C SER A 102 17.46 -6.72 -10.46
N SER A 103 18.37 -6.25 -9.60
CA SER A 103 18.08 -5.98 -8.18
C SER A 103 16.99 -4.92 -7.98
N GLY A 104 16.68 -4.14 -9.03
CA GLY A 104 15.61 -3.14 -9.03
C GLY A 104 14.21 -3.71 -9.27
N TYR A 105 14.08 -4.84 -9.97
CA TYR A 105 12.77 -5.37 -10.41
C TYR A 105 11.86 -5.69 -9.22
N SER A 106 12.32 -6.55 -8.30
CA SER A 106 11.52 -6.95 -7.15
C SER A 106 11.19 -5.77 -6.24
N LYS A 107 12.14 -4.82 -6.07
CA LYS A 107 11.92 -3.59 -5.30
C LYS A 107 10.83 -2.72 -5.94
N PHE A 108 10.84 -2.60 -7.27
CA PHE A 108 9.82 -1.89 -8.02
C PHE A 108 8.44 -2.54 -7.81
N VAL A 109 8.32 -3.85 -8.04
CA VAL A 109 7.05 -4.58 -7.89
C VAL A 109 6.52 -4.44 -6.47
N ILE A 110 7.35 -4.66 -5.45
CA ILE A 110 6.96 -4.54 -4.04
C ILE A 110 6.44 -3.13 -3.77
N ARG A 111 7.17 -2.09 -4.18
CA ARG A 111 6.77 -0.70 -3.96
C ARG A 111 5.44 -0.37 -4.64
N GLU A 112 5.27 -0.71 -5.92
CA GLU A 112 4.06 -0.38 -6.65
C GLU A 112 2.84 -1.13 -6.09
N MET A 113 2.98 -2.40 -5.76
CA MET A 113 1.89 -3.18 -5.18
C MET A 113 1.56 -2.76 -3.74
N SER A 114 2.55 -2.33 -2.95
CA SER A 114 2.32 -1.82 -1.60
C SER A 114 1.45 -0.55 -1.57
N LYS A 115 1.45 0.26 -2.63
CA LYS A 115 0.53 1.41 -2.75
C LYS A 115 -0.93 0.98 -2.80
N ALA A 116 -1.23 -0.07 -3.57
CA ALA A 116 -2.57 -0.66 -3.63
C ALA A 116 -2.98 -1.27 -2.28
N GLU A 117 -2.05 -1.97 -1.61
CA GLU A 117 -2.30 -2.50 -0.26
C GLU A 117 -2.61 -1.39 0.74
N ALA A 118 -1.82 -0.31 0.74
CA ALA A 118 -2.00 0.85 1.61
C ALA A 118 -3.37 1.49 1.40
N LEU A 119 -3.75 1.74 0.14
CA LEU A 119 -5.07 2.28 -0.21
C LEU A 119 -6.20 1.40 0.32
N LEU A 120 -6.14 0.08 0.09
CA LEU A 120 -7.17 -0.85 0.56
C LEU A 120 -7.25 -0.91 2.09
N LYS A 121 -6.10 -0.80 2.79
CA LYS A 121 -6.07 -0.70 4.26
C LYS A 121 -6.70 0.60 4.76
N VAL A 122 -6.57 1.71 4.04
CA VAL A 122 -7.31 2.95 4.35
C VAL A 122 -8.81 2.73 4.16
N ILE A 123 -9.25 2.06 3.09
CA ILE A 123 -10.68 1.73 2.90
C ILE A 123 -11.20 0.86 4.05
N LEU A 124 -10.41 -0.09 4.56
CA LEU A 124 -10.78 -0.94 5.69
C LEU A 124 -10.77 -0.24 7.05
N SER A 125 -10.16 0.94 7.14
CA SER A 125 -10.07 1.65 8.43
C SER A 125 -11.44 2.15 8.92
N PRO A 126 -11.64 2.23 10.25
CA PRO A 126 -12.80 2.87 10.84
C PRO A 126 -12.96 4.33 10.37
N ILE A 127 -14.21 4.80 10.29
CA ILE A 127 -14.53 6.17 9.81
C ILE A 127 -13.84 7.22 10.70
N ASP A 128 -13.79 7.00 12.01
CA ASP A 128 -13.21 7.94 12.97
C ASP A 128 -11.68 8.10 12.84
N SER A 129 -11.00 7.13 12.23
CA SER A 129 -9.54 7.10 12.12
C SER A 129 -9.02 7.11 10.68
N VAL A 130 -9.91 7.10 9.68
CA VAL A 130 -9.55 7.00 8.25
C VAL A 130 -8.59 8.09 7.79
N ALA A 131 -8.76 9.32 8.28
CA ALA A 131 -7.85 10.44 8.00
C ALA A 131 -6.43 10.19 8.52
N ASN A 132 -6.31 9.63 9.74
CA ASN A 132 -5.02 9.32 10.36
C ASN A 132 -4.36 8.13 9.66
N THR A 133 -5.13 7.09 9.34
CA THR A 133 -4.64 5.94 8.58
C THR A 133 -4.16 6.35 7.18
N TYR A 134 -4.87 7.26 6.50
CA TYR A 134 -4.44 7.78 5.20
C TYR A 134 -3.06 8.46 5.28
N ARG A 135 -2.87 9.38 6.24
CA ARG A 135 -1.57 10.07 6.42
C ARG A 135 -0.43 9.09 6.74
N ALA A 136 -0.72 8.06 7.53
CA ALA A 136 0.29 7.09 7.93
C ALA A 136 0.69 6.13 6.80
N LEU A 137 -0.26 5.69 5.97
CA LEU A 137 -0.02 4.66 4.94
C LEU A 137 0.27 5.24 3.55
N LEU A 138 -0.18 6.47 3.27
CA LEU A 138 -0.01 7.17 1.99
C LEU A 138 0.52 8.59 2.23
N PRO A 139 1.76 8.75 2.73
CA PRO A 139 2.33 10.07 3.04
C PRO A 139 2.49 10.95 1.80
N GLU A 140 2.72 10.34 0.63
CA GLU A 140 2.83 11.03 -0.68
C GLU A 140 1.46 11.25 -1.35
N GLY A 141 0.37 10.85 -0.69
CA GLY A 141 -0.98 10.92 -1.23
C GLY A 141 -1.55 12.34 -1.22
N THR A 142 -2.38 12.68 -2.20
CA THR A 142 -2.99 14.01 -2.32
C THR A 142 -4.33 14.12 -1.57
N PRO A 143 -4.80 15.33 -1.19
CA PRO A 143 -6.15 15.50 -0.64
C PRO A 143 -7.26 15.03 -1.59
N LEU A 144 -7.05 15.18 -2.90
CA LEU A 144 -7.99 14.70 -3.93
C LEU A 144 -8.07 13.17 -3.94
N GLU A 145 -6.94 12.47 -3.80
CA GLU A 145 -6.95 11.01 -3.65
C GLU A 145 -7.67 10.59 -2.37
N PHE A 146 -7.48 11.31 -1.26
CA PHE A 146 -8.19 11.03 -0.01
C PHE A 146 -9.70 11.15 -0.18
N GLN A 147 -10.19 12.23 -0.80
CA GLN A 147 -11.60 12.38 -1.14
C GLN A 147 -12.11 11.19 -1.97
N ARG A 148 -11.36 10.77 -2.98
CA ARG A 148 -11.72 9.62 -3.83
C ARG A 148 -11.76 8.31 -3.04
N ILE A 149 -10.89 8.12 -2.05
CA ILE A 149 -10.92 6.95 -1.16
C ILE A 149 -12.18 6.94 -0.29
N LEU A 150 -12.64 8.10 0.21
CA LEU A 150 -13.90 8.19 0.96
C LEU A 150 -15.11 7.86 0.09
N GLU A 151 -15.10 8.27 -1.19
CA GLU A 151 -16.10 7.87 -2.19
C GLU A 151 -16.09 6.34 -2.41
N LEU A 152 -14.91 5.73 -2.58
CA LEU A 152 -14.76 4.29 -2.73
C LEU A 152 -15.29 3.51 -1.53
N LYS A 153 -15.10 4.03 -0.31
CA LYS A 153 -15.63 3.45 0.94
C LYS A 153 -17.17 3.56 1.05
N GLY A 154 -17.81 4.36 0.20
CA GLY A 154 -19.27 4.49 0.15
C GLY A 154 -19.86 5.39 1.22
N LEU A 155 -19.07 6.30 1.80
CA LEU A 155 -19.54 7.22 2.84
C LEU A 155 -20.57 8.21 2.28
N ARG A 156 -21.50 8.68 3.11
CA ARG A 156 -22.46 9.71 2.71
C ARG A 156 -21.75 11.05 2.57
N LYS A 157 -22.25 11.91 1.67
CA LYS A 157 -21.65 13.24 1.40
C LYS A 157 -21.46 14.11 2.64
N ALA A 158 -22.39 14.05 3.59
CA ALA A 158 -22.29 14.80 4.85
C ALA A 158 -21.10 14.32 5.71
N ASP A 159 -20.98 12.99 5.88
CA ASP A 159 -19.88 12.39 6.64
C ASP A 159 -18.53 12.65 5.95
N GLN A 160 -18.48 12.54 4.61
CA GLN A 160 -17.29 12.87 3.83
C GLN A 160 -16.83 14.32 4.06
N GLN A 161 -17.76 15.28 4.02
CA GLN A 161 -17.45 16.69 4.19
C GLN A 161 -16.86 16.98 5.57
N SER A 162 -17.45 16.42 6.63
CA SER A 162 -16.93 16.54 7.99
C SER A 162 -15.49 16.00 8.10
N ILE A 163 -15.24 14.81 7.54
CA ILE A 163 -13.92 14.17 7.60
C ILE A 163 -12.88 14.95 6.78
N LEU A 164 -13.27 15.52 5.64
CA LEU A 164 -12.37 16.35 4.82
C LEU A 164 -12.00 17.66 5.49
N GLU A 165 -12.93 18.29 6.20
CA GLU A 165 -12.67 19.50 6.97
C GLU A 165 -11.67 19.24 8.10
N ASP A 166 -11.85 18.15 8.85
CA ASP A 166 -10.93 17.72 9.90
C ASP A 166 -9.57 17.30 9.32
N PHE A 167 -9.57 16.70 8.12
CA PHE A 167 -8.35 16.38 7.40
C PHE A 167 -7.54 17.63 7.03
N ASN A 168 -8.21 18.70 6.58
CA ASN A 168 -7.55 19.94 6.20
C ASN A 168 -7.07 20.75 7.40
N LYS A 169 -7.82 20.79 8.51
CA LYS A 169 -7.41 21.44 9.76
C LYS A 169 -6.16 20.81 10.38
N ASN A 170 -6.07 19.48 10.29
CA ASN A 170 -4.96 18.71 10.86
C ASN A 170 -3.85 18.40 9.84
N SER A 171 -3.91 18.99 8.65
CA SER A 171 -2.77 18.95 7.74
C SER A 171 -1.64 19.77 8.36
N PRO A 172 -0.40 19.27 8.44
CA PRO A 172 0.71 20.07 8.96
C PRO A 172 0.89 21.27 8.05
N GLY A 173 0.31 22.40 8.45
CA GLY A 173 0.61 23.68 7.86
C GLY A 173 2.11 23.86 7.96
N ILE A 174 2.77 24.06 6.83
CA ILE A 174 4.00 24.84 6.80
C ILE A 174 3.60 26.21 7.38
N ASN A 175 3.70 26.33 8.71
CA ASN A 175 3.65 27.61 9.40
C ASN A 175 4.94 28.32 9.05
N HIS A 176 5.00 28.88 7.84
CA HIS A 176 5.83 30.03 7.60
C HIS A 176 5.18 31.16 8.42
N PRO A 177 5.81 31.72 9.46
CA PRO A 177 5.26 32.90 10.11
C PRO A 177 5.28 34.03 9.09
N SER A 178 4.12 34.26 8.46
CA SER A 178 3.87 35.44 7.66
C SER A 178 3.71 36.60 8.64
N ILE A 179 4.84 37.21 9.01
CA ILE A 179 4.85 38.54 9.60
C ILE A 179 4.37 39.48 8.49
N ALA A 180 3.11 39.90 8.60
CA ALA A 180 2.55 40.96 7.75
C ALA A 180 3.36 42.25 7.96
N PRO A 181 3.84 42.93 6.90
CA PRO A 181 4.43 44.25 7.04
C PRO A 181 3.31 45.29 7.18
N SER A 182 3.15 45.81 8.40
CA SER A 182 2.33 47.00 8.63
C SER A 182 3.06 48.21 8.05
N VAL A 183 2.40 48.88 7.10
CA VAL A 183 2.87 50.10 6.44
C VAL A 183 2.82 51.27 7.42
N VAL A 184 3.97 51.80 7.81
CA VAL A 184 4.12 53.18 8.30
C VAL A 184 5.49 53.72 7.86
N VAL A 185 5.45 54.83 7.13
CA VAL A 185 6.60 55.61 6.62
C VAL A 185 6.54 57.00 7.28
N PRO A 186 7.59 57.84 7.25
CA PRO A 186 8.81 57.81 8.07
C PRO A 186 9.03 59.13 8.86
N SER A 187 9.94 59.14 9.85
CA SER A 187 10.82 60.29 10.13
C SER A 187 11.98 59.89 11.05
N ALA A 188 13.18 60.30 10.65
CA ALA A 188 14.49 60.05 11.26
C ALA A 188 14.83 61.13 12.32
N PRO A 189 16.04 61.18 12.91
CA PRO A 189 16.81 60.14 13.61
C PRO A 189 17.37 60.63 14.98
N ALA A 190 18.11 59.72 15.64
CA ALA A 190 19.19 59.98 16.61
C ALA A 190 18.73 60.26 18.08
N LEU A 191 19.41 59.86 19.16
CA LEU A 191 20.77 59.42 19.43
C LEU A 191 20.80 58.39 20.58
N LEU A 192 21.93 57.69 20.62
CA LEU A 192 22.45 56.72 21.57
C LEU A 192 22.57 57.32 23.00
N ASN A 193 22.32 56.52 24.05
CA ASN A 193 23.13 56.61 25.28
C ASN A 193 22.93 55.44 26.29
N VAL A 194 24.09 55.01 26.84
CA VAL A 194 24.36 54.47 28.20
C VAL A 194 24.13 52.97 28.51
N GLN A 195 25.18 52.19 28.24
CA GLN A 195 26.14 51.57 29.18
C GLN A 195 25.72 51.06 30.60
N GLN A 196 26.00 49.76 30.81
CA GLN A 196 26.49 49.03 32.02
C GLN A 196 25.67 48.91 33.32
N GLY A 197 25.64 47.67 33.86
CA GLY A 197 25.79 47.45 35.31
C GLY A 197 25.02 46.28 35.97
N MET A 198 25.74 45.17 36.19
CA MET A 198 25.89 44.48 37.50
C MET A 198 24.82 43.52 38.10
N LEU A 199 25.27 42.25 38.24
CA LEU A 199 25.22 41.28 39.37
C LEU A 199 24.05 41.21 40.39
N SER A 200 23.53 39.98 40.60
CA SER A 200 23.33 39.23 41.88
C SER A 200 22.12 38.28 41.74
N ALA A 201 22.27 36.95 41.80
CA ALA A 201 22.43 36.05 42.96
C ALA A 201 21.10 35.35 43.40
N THR A 202 21.09 34.02 43.19
CA THR A 202 20.54 32.89 43.97
C THR A 202 19.20 33.03 44.72
N THR A 203 18.27 32.09 44.47
CA THR A 203 17.55 31.34 45.52
C THR A 203 16.84 30.10 44.95
N VAL A 204 16.74 29.09 45.80
CA VAL A 204 16.31 27.70 45.59
C VAL A 204 14.82 27.50 45.87
N SER A 205 14.15 26.56 45.18
CA SER A 205 13.43 25.43 45.81
C SER A 205 12.51 24.63 44.87
N ALA A 206 12.71 23.30 44.94
CA ALA A 206 11.77 22.17 44.98
C ALA A 206 10.34 22.24 44.39
N GLY A 207 9.97 21.18 43.66
CA GLY A 207 8.56 20.84 43.41
C GLY A 207 8.29 19.75 42.36
N THR A 208 8.38 18.49 42.79
CA THR A 208 7.54 17.31 42.45
C THR A 208 7.06 17.07 41.02
N ALA A 209 7.53 15.96 40.45
CA ALA A 209 7.02 15.33 39.23
C ALA A 209 5.66 14.64 39.46
N VAL A 210 4.72 14.84 38.53
CA VAL A 210 3.58 13.94 38.29
C VAL A 210 3.52 13.67 36.80
N ALA A 211 3.90 12.45 36.41
CA ALA A 211 3.84 11.95 35.04
C ALA A 211 2.40 11.50 34.74
N GLY A 212 1.67 12.30 33.96
CA GLY A 212 0.45 11.88 33.26
C GLY A 212 0.81 11.33 31.90
N ALA A 213 0.70 10.02 31.72
CA ALA A 213 1.02 9.32 30.48
C ALA A 213 0.09 9.75 29.33
N ILE A 214 0.69 10.34 28.29
CA ILE A 214 0.08 10.52 26.97
C ILE A 214 0.37 9.23 26.19
N ALA A 215 -0.67 8.49 25.83
CA ALA A 215 -0.55 7.28 25.01
C ALA A 215 -0.03 7.66 23.61
N SER A 216 1.16 7.16 23.28
CA SER A 216 1.90 7.36 22.03
C SER A 216 1.27 6.55 20.89
N GLY A 217 1.29 7.08 19.66
CA GLY A 217 0.69 6.49 18.46
C GLY A 217 1.22 5.12 18.02
N GLU A 218 2.15 4.52 18.78
CA GLU A 218 2.71 3.18 18.53
C GLU A 218 1.74 2.03 18.87
N ASP A 219 0.80 2.24 19.80
CA ASP A 219 -0.20 1.22 20.18
C ASP A 219 -1.22 0.96 19.06
N VAL A 220 -1.48 1.97 18.22
CA VAL A 220 -2.41 1.86 17.09
C VAL A 220 -1.80 1.08 15.92
N LEU A 221 -0.50 1.29 15.64
CA LEU A 221 0.23 0.51 14.63
C LEU A 221 0.37 -0.97 15.02
N THR A 222 0.55 -1.26 16.31
CA THR A 222 0.72 -2.63 16.80
C THR A 222 -0.60 -3.42 16.71
N ARG A 223 -1.75 -2.78 16.97
CA ARG A 223 -3.08 -3.39 16.77
C ARG A 223 -3.43 -3.61 15.30
N ALA A 224 -3.05 -2.69 14.40
CA ALA A 224 -3.26 -2.86 12.96
C ALA A 224 -2.40 -3.99 12.35
N ALA A 225 -1.23 -4.26 12.93
CA ALA A 225 -0.33 -5.31 12.47
C ALA A 225 -0.75 -6.74 12.89
N ALA A 226 -1.66 -6.89 13.86
CA ALA A 226 -2.10 -8.17 14.40
C ALA A 226 -3.18 -8.87 13.55
N LEU A 227 -3.91 -8.14 12.70
CA LEU A 227 -5.00 -8.70 11.88
C LEU A 227 -4.55 -9.33 10.55
N GLY A 228 -3.28 -9.21 10.17
CA GLY A 228 -2.84 -9.49 8.79
C GLY A 228 -1.87 -10.66 8.57
N ARG A 229 -1.45 -11.42 9.60
CA ARG A 229 -0.31 -12.35 9.46
C ARG A 229 -0.59 -13.85 9.63
N GLY A 230 -1.82 -14.26 9.91
CA GLY A 230 -2.09 -15.65 10.32
C GLY A 230 -2.69 -16.62 9.29
N ALA A 231 -3.48 -16.15 8.30
CA ALA A 231 -4.42 -17.05 7.61
C ALA A 231 -4.19 -17.27 6.11
N ALA A 232 -3.51 -16.36 5.40
CA ALA A 232 -3.55 -16.35 3.93
C ALA A 232 -2.43 -17.16 3.22
N THR A 233 -1.52 -17.84 3.94
CA THR A 233 -0.39 -18.53 3.29
C THR A 233 -0.51 -20.06 3.24
N THR A 234 -1.50 -20.64 3.91
CA THR A 234 -1.65 -22.10 4.01
C THR A 234 -2.27 -22.72 2.76
N GLY A 235 -3.18 -22.01 2.06
CA GLY A 235 -3.87 -22.54 0.88
C GLY A 235 -2.96 -22.71 -0.34
N PHE A 236 -2.21 -21.67 -0.70
CA PHE A 236 -1.41 -21.67 -1.93
C PHE A 236 -0.17 -22.57 -1.84
N LYS A 237 0.49 -22.64 -0.66
CA LYS A 237 1.60 -23.57 -0.44
C LYS A 237 1.14 -25.03 -0.48
N ARG A 238 -0.08 -25.34 -0.02
CA ARG A 238 -0.66 -26.69 -0.13
C ARG A 238 -1.02 -27.04 -1.56
N PHE A 239 -1.46 -26.07 -2.38
CA PHE A 239 -1.71 -26.28 -3.81
C PHE A 239 -0.43 -26.57 -4.60
N LEU A 240 0.65 -25.81 -4.35
CA LEU A 240 1.98 -26.09 -4.92
C LEU A 240 2.54 -27.44 -4.46
N ALA A 241 2.41 -27.77 -3.17
CA ALA A 241 2.82 -29.09 -2.66
C ALA A 241 1.98 -30.25 -3.24
N LEU A 242 0.69 -30.05 -3.51
CA LEU A 242 -0.18 -31.06 -4.12
C LEU A 242 0.10 -31.24 -5.63
N THR A 243 0.51 -30.19 -6.33
CA THR A 243 0.92 -30.28 -7.74
C THR A 243 2.32 -30.85 -7.90
N GLU A 244 3.20 -30.64 -6.92
CA GLU A 244 4.53 -31.27 -6.87
C GLU A 244 4.44 -32.75 -6.47
N ALA A 245 3.61 -33.12 -5.49
CA ALA A 245 3.36 -34.51 -5.10
C ALA A 245 2.62 -35.34 -6.17
N ALA A 246 1.90 -34.70 -7.10
CA ALA A 246 1.28 -35.37 -8.24
C ALA A 246 2.26 -35.67 -9.38
N LYS A 247 3.41 -34.97 -9.42
CA LYS A 247 4.43 -35.16 -10.47
C LYS A 247 5.38 -36.33 -10.18
N ASP A 248 5.53 -36.71 -8.91
CA ASP A 248 6.47 -37.75 -8.46
C ASP A 248 5.88 -39.17 -8.46
N ARG A 249 4.63 -39.35 -8.92
CA ARG A 249 3.96 -40.67 -8.97
C ARG A 249 4.04 -41.37 -10.32
N LYS A 250 4.98 -40.98 -11.20
CA LYS A 250 5.12 -41.58 -12.53
C LYS A 250 6.19 -42.68 -12.65
N ASP A 251 6.86 -43.05 -11.55
CA ASP A 251 7.79 -44.19 -11.53
C ASP A 251 7.37 -45.21 -10.47
N GLY A 252 6.30 -45.95 -10.77
CA GLY A 252 5.84 -47.13 -10.05
C GLY A 252 5.75 -48.36 -10.98
N PRO A 253 5.72 -49.59 -10.43
CA PRO A 253 6.19 -50.84 -11.07
C PRO A 253 5.25 -51.45 -12.14
N PHE A 254 4.59 -50.62 -12.96
CA PHE A 254 3.64 -51.07 -13.98
C PHE A 254 4.24 -51.20 -15.39
N ARG A 255 5.55 -51.00 -15.56
CA ARG A 255 6.23 -51.15 -16.86
C ARG A 255 6.53 -52.60 -17.28
N LYS A 256 6.02 -53.61 -16.56
CA LYS A 256 6.24 -55.04 -16.86
C LYS A 256 5.04 -55.78 -17.47
N LEU A 257 3.95 -55.10 -17.84
CA LEU A 257 2.76 -55.78 -18.40
C LEU A 257 2.55 -55.64 -19.90
N PHE A 258 3.33 -54.82 -20.62
CA PHE A 258 3.21 -54.72 -22.07
C PHE A 258 4.55 -54.42 -22.72
N ASN A 259 5.31 -55.46 -23.03
CA ASN A 259 6.10 -55.55 -24.26
C ASN A 259 6.27 -57.04 -24.60
N PRO A 260 6.20 -57.43 -25.89
CA PRO A 260 6.01 -58.82 -26.31
C PRO A 260 7.23 -59.71 -26.07
#